data_AF-A0A1F6D1L3-F1
#
_entry.id   AF-A0A1F6D1L3-F1
#
_cell.length_a   1.000
_cell.length_b   1.000
_cell.length_c   1.000
_cell.angle_alpha   90.00
_cell.angle_beta   90.00
_cell.angle_gamma   90.00
#
_symmetry.space_group_name_H-M   'P 1'
#
loop_
_entity.id
_entity.type
_entity.pdbx_description
1 polymer ?
#
loop_
_entity_poly.entity_id
_entity_poly.type
_entity_poly.pdbx_seq_one_letter_code
_entity_poly.pdbx_strand_id
1 'polypeptide(L)'
;SSIAQWTSQNISWEVRKGLKEAVERGRFPGYAPIGYMNDRKTKSLLVDNVRAPYVKLGFELYSTGKFSYYSLGDELAKRGLKSKAGKRVSKKGVERMLQNTIYYGLIKTRSATNQTNFPSIITKKLFDDVQEIIAQHNHYADRSRKHTFPLTGFMRCGHCGSMLSGQVKKGHLYYNCSHMRDKKCPERKYTRAELIEEQVISYLSHVQLPSKFKTVLDAYFQHFAQERLTQEDKERKSLKHDLIRVQQQIRNIVVDRSKRIIDAEVFIKIQDELLKEKEMYQDHLAILEGKSDIFVQKFNELLDFTDHADQVYAKSGTNQKRTVLKLCIEGFTVRNQKLTPIWTPVFDILMDLQLSKFDPPKAQGKGSQTAAKTLAAPKVLIWTSGGVLGYGTRDIRQCKGF
;
A
#
# COMPACT_ATOMS: atom_id res chain seq x y z
N SER A 1 -7.08 39.92 -37.61
CA SER A 1 -7.19 38.65 -36.84
C SER A 1 -7.22 38.79 -35.31
N SER A 2 -7.40 39.99 -34.72
CA SER A 2 -7.49 40.17 -33.25
C SER A 2 -8.87 39.86 -32.66
N ILE A 3 -9.95 40.19 -33.37
CA ILE A 3 -11.34 39.97 -32.93
C ILE A 3 -11.68 38.47 -32.85
N ALA A 4 -11.21 37.67 -33.82
CA ALA A 4 -11.37 36.21 -33.81
C ALA A 4 -10.59 35.54 -32.67
N GLN A 5 -9.40 36.05 -32.33
CA GLN A 5 -8.63 35.56 -31.19
C GLN A 5 -9.29 35.95 -29.86
N TRP A 6 -9.78 37.18 -29.73
CA TRP A 6 -10.47 37.65 -28.52
C TRP A 6 -11.78 36.90 -28.26
N THR A 7 -12.61 36.70 -29.28
CA THR A 7 -13.87 35.92 -29.16
C THR A 7 -13.61 34.48 -28.75
N SER A 8 -12.60 33.83 -29.34
CA SER A 8 -12.17 32.48 -28.97
C SER A 8 -11.70 32.39 -27.51
N GLN A 9 -10.92 33.38 -27.05
CA GLN A 9 -10.47 33.47 -25.66
C GLN A 9 -11.63 33.70 -24.69
N ASN A 10 -12.58 34.57 -25.05
CA ASN A 10 -13.74 34.89 -24.23
C ASN A 10 -14.68 33.68 -24.08
N ILE A 11 -15.00 32.99 -25.18
CA ILE A 11 -15.79 31.74 -25.16
C ILE A 11 -15.11 30.69 -24.28
N SER A 12 -13.79 30.53 -24.42
CA SER A 12 -13.01 29.60 -23.61
C SER A 12 -13.00 29.95 -22.12
N TRP A 13 -13.12 31.24 -21.77
CA TRP A 13 -13.23 31.70 -20.39
C TRP A 13 -14.62 31.41 -19.82
N GLU A 14 -15.68 31.75 -20.55
CA GLU A 14 -17.08 31.48 -20.17
C GLU A 14 -17.33 29.98 -19.95
N VAL A 15 -16.84 29.12 -20.85
CA VAL A 15 -16.96 27.66 -20.70
C VAL A 15 -16.24 27.18 -19.44
N ARG A 16 -15.03 27.67 -19.15
CA ARG A 16 -14.30 27.30 -17.93
C ARG A 16 -15.03 27.73 -16.67
N LYS A 17 -15.62 28.92 -16.68
CA LYS A 17 -16.42 29.44 -15.56
C LYS A 17 -17.64 28.54 -15.31
N GLY A 18 -18.41 28.22 -16.35
CA GLY A 18 -19.57 27.33 -16.22
C GLY A 18 -19.22 25.92 -15.76
N LEU A 19 -18.09 25.36 -16.22
CA LEU A 19 -17.59 24.06 -15.76
C LEU A 19 -17.16 24.11 -14.28
N LYS A 20 -16.52 25.20 -13.86
CA LYS A 20 -16.11 25.41 -12.47
C LYS A 20 -17.33 25.48 -11.54
N GLU A 21 -18.33 26.29 -11.89
CA GLU A 21 -19.58 26.42 -11.13
C GLU A 21 -20.34 25.09 -11.03
N ALA A 22 -20.32 24.26 -12.08
CA ALA A 22 -20.93 22.94 -12.04
C ALA A 22 -20.26 22.03 -10.99
N VAL A 23 -18.92 22.04 -10.92
CA VAL A 23 -18.15 21.27 -9.93
C VAL A 23 -18.35 21.83 -8.52
N GLU A 24 -18.40 23.14 -8.34
CA GLU A 24 -18.68 23.78 -7.04
C GLU A 24 -20.10 23.47 -6.53
N ARG A 25 -21.03 23.11 -7.42
CA ARG A 25 -22.34 22.56 -7.06
C ARG A 25 -22.36 21.03 -7.00
N GLY A 26 -21.19 20.39 -7.06
CA GLY A 26 -20.94 18.94 -7.00
C GLY A 26 -21.58 18.12 -8.14
N ARG A 27 -21.86 18.78 -9.27
CA ARG A 27 -22.25 18.12 -10.53
C ARG A 27 -21.02 17.72 -11.31
N PHE A 28 -21.06 16.55 -11.94
CA PHE A 28 -19.95 16.09 -12.77
C PHE A 28 -20.02 16.68 -14.18
N PRO A 29 -19.01 17.46 -14.62
CA PRO A 29 -18.99 17.98 -15.97
C PRO A 29 -18.54 16.90 -16.97
N GLY A 30 -19.45 16.47 -17.85
CA GLY A 30 -19.11 15.69 -19.04
C GLY A 30 -19.79 14.32 -19.12
N TYR A 31 -19.08 13.36 -19.71
CA TYR A 31 -19.59 12.00 -19.90
C TYR A 31 -19.37 11.13 -18.66
N ALA A 32 -20.43 10.46 -18.20
CA ALA A 32 -20.37 9.52 -17.09
C ALA A 32 -19.18 8.54 -17.23
N PRO A 33 -18.35 8.41 -16.17
CA PRO A 33 -17.38 7.32 -16.05
C PRO A 33 -18.08 5.95 -16.06
N ILE A 34 -17.31 4.89 -16.28
CA ILE A 34 -17.86 3.53 -16.27
C ILE A 34 -18.43 3.21 -14.88
N GLY A 35 -19.57 2.53 -14.80
CA GLY A 35 -20.28 2.35 -13.52
C GLY A 35 -21.23 3.49 -13.15
N TYR A 36 -21.25 4.57 -13.91
CA TYR A 36 -22.24 5.65 -13.79
C TYR A 36 -22.99 5.88 -15.11
N MET A 37 -24.17 6.51 -15.02
CA MET A 37 -24.99 6.96 -16.13
C MET A 37 -25.36 8.43 -15.96
N ASN A 38 -25.37 9.21 -17.04
CA ASN A 38 -25.81 10.60 -17.01
C ASN A 38 -27.35 10.64 -16.91
N ASP A 39 -27.88 11.28 -15.86
CA ASP A 39 -29.29 11.64 -15.80
C ASP A 39 -29.52 13.01 -16.43
N ARG A 40 -30.32 13.03 -17.51
CA ARG A 40 -30.67 14.26 -18.23
C ARG A 40 -31.60 15.18 -17.43
N LYS A 41 -32.38 14.65 -16.49
CA LYS A 41 -33.34 15.42 -15.69
C LYS A 41 -32.63 16.20 -14.59
N THR A 42 -31.86 15.51 -13.75
CA THR A 42 -31.17 16.14 -12.62
C THR A 42 -29.81 16.75 -12.99
N LYS A 43 -29.33 16.51 -14.22
CA LYS A 43 -27.97 16.87 -14.67
C LYS A 43 -26.90 16.31 -13.70
N SER A 44 -27.16 15.09 -13.22
CA SER A 44 -26.36 14.33 -12.23
C SER A 44 -25.87 13.00 -12.82
N LEU A 45 -25.07 12.27 -12.05
CA LEU A 45 -24.75 10.88 -12.31
C LEU A 45 -25.63 9.95 -11.46
N LEU A 46 -26.09 8.87 -12.06
CA LEU A 46 -26.75 7.74 -11.40
C LEU A 46 -25.82 6.53 -11.44
N VAL A 47 -25.90 5.68 -10.43
CA VAL A 47 -25.15 4.41 -10.41
C VAL A 47 -25.71 3.47 -11.48
N ASP A 48 -24.83 2.91 -12.31
CA ASP A 48 -25.17 1.88 -13.29
C ASP A 48 -25.24 0.53 -12.57
N ASN A 49 -26.44 0.04 -12.27
CA ASN A 49 -26.63 -1.23 -11.55
C ASN A 49 -25.99 -2.45 -12.23
N VAL A 50 -25.74 -2.37 -13.55
CA VAL A 50 -25.08 -3.46 -14.30
C VAL A 50 -23.56 -3.33 -14.19
N ARG A 51 -23.01 -2.13 -14.37
CA ARG A 51 -21.55 -1.94 -14.44
C ARG A 51 -20.88 -1.63 -13.11
N ALA A 52 -21.56 -0.94 -12.20
CA ALA A 52 -20.99 -0.50 -10.92
C ALA A 52 -20.46 -1.65 -10.05
N PRO A 53 -21.14 -2.82 -9.94
CA PRO A 53 -20.61 -3.96 -9.19
C PRO A 53 -19.24 -4.42 -9.70
N TYR A 54 -19.04 -4.44 -11.02
CA TYR A 54 -17.75 -4.81 -11.61
C TYR A 54 -16.68 -3.75 -11.40
N VAL A 55 -17.06 -2.47 -11.32
CA VAL A 55 -16.10 -1.40 -10.96
C VAL A 55 -15.62 -1.64 -9.54
N LYS A 56 -16.53 -1.83 -8.58
CA LYS A 56 -16.18 -2.14 -7.19
C LYS A 56 -15.29 -3.37 -7.10
N LEU A 57 -15.68 -4.47 -7.76
CA LEU A 57 -14.85 -5.68 -7.86
C LEU A 57 -13.48 -5.40 -8.49
N GLY A 58 -13.39 -4.51 -9.46
CA GLY A 58 -12.14 -4.11 -10.08
C GLY A 58 -11.17 -3.45 -9.09
N PHE A 59 -11.67 -2.60 -8.20
CA PHE A 59 -10.88 -2.03 -7.10
C PHE A 59 -10.47 -3.09 -6.08
N GLU A 60 -11.39 -3.97 -5.67
CA GLU A 60 -11.12 -5.08 -4.72
C GLU A 60 -10.09 -6.08 -5.27
N LEU A 61 -10.17 -6.44 -6.55
CA LEU A 61 -9.18 -7.32 -7.17
C LEU A 61 -7.82 -6.64 -7.28
N TYR A 62 -7.79 -5.35 -7.65
CA TYR A 62 -6.53 -4.64 -7.80
C TYR A 62 -5.82 -4.39 -6.47
N SER A 63 -6.57 -4.14 -5.38
CA SER A 63 -6.00 -3.94 -4.05
C SER A 63 -5.25 -5.17 -3.52
N THR A 64 -5.50 -6.37 -4.08
CA THR A 64 -4.72 -7.58 -3.76
C THR A 64 -3.26 -7.54 -4.26
N GLY A 65 -2.91 -6.61 -5.16
CA GLY A 65 -1.58 -6.52 -5.78
C GLY A 65 -1.26 -7.61 -6.81
N LYS A 66 -2.19 -8.54 -7.09
CA LYS A 66 -1.96 -9.68 -8.00
C LYS A 66 -2.20 -9.37 -9.48
N PHE A 67 -2.79 -8.22 -9.80
CA PHE A 67 -3.24 -7.89 -11.14
C PHE A 67 -2.49 -6.69 -11.72
N SER A 68 -2.14 -6.79 -13.01
CA SER A 68 -1.74 -5.64 -13.82
C SER A 68 -2.98 -4.97 -14.43
N TYR A 69 -2.85 -3.73 -14.93
CA TYR A 69 -3.96 -3.09 -15.66
C TYR A 69 -4.45 -3.91 -16.87
N TYR A 70 -3.57 -4.70 -17.49
CA TYR A 70 -3.95 -5.53 -18.62
C TYR A 70 -4.72 -6.77 -18.14
N SER A 71 -4.16 -7.53 -17.20
CA SER A 71 -4.79 -8.76 -16.69
C SER A 71 -6.09 -8.48 -15.93
N LEU A 72 -6.18 -7.35 -15.22
CA LEU A 72 -7.43 -6.89 -14.62
C LEU A 72 -8.50 -6.62 -15.68
N GLY A 73 -8.12 -5.98 -16.80
CA GLY A 73 -9.04 -5.73 -17.91
C GLY A 73 -9.56 -7.03 -18.55
N ASP A 74 -8.74 -8.08 -18.64
CA ASP A 74 -9.17 -9.40 -19.11
C ASP A 74 -10.11 -10.08 -18.12
N GLU A 75 -9.75 -10.05 -16.83
CA GLU A 75 -10.54 -10.67 -15.78
C GLU A 75 -11.94 -10.04 -15.67
N LEU A 76 -12.02 -8.71 -15.69
CA LEU A 76 -13.30 -8.00 -15.68
C LEU A 76 -14.12 -8.26 -16.94
N ALA A 77 -13.47 -8.36 -18.11
CA ALA A 77 -14.17 -8.67 -19.36
C ALA A 77 -14.72 -10.10 -19.37
N LYS A 78 -13.97 -11.09 -18.86
CA LYS A 78 -14.44 -12.47 -18.67
C LYS A 78 -15.67 -12.54 -17.79
N ARG A 79 -15.72 -11.72 -16.73
CA ARG A 79 -16.85 -11.63 -15.80
C ARG A 79 -18.05 -10.84 -16.33
N GLY A 80 -17.91 -10.20 -17.50
CA GLY A 80 -19.01 -9.52 -18.20
C GLY A 80 -18.93 -8.00 -18.26
N LEU A 81 -17.89 -7.36 -17.71
CA LEU A 81 -17.74 -5.90 -17.81
C LEU A 81 -17.46 -5.48 -19.26
N LYS A 82 -18.40 -4.73 -19.82
CA LYS A 82 -18.28 -4.09 -21.13
C LYS A 82 -18.28 -2.58 -21.01
N SER A 83 -17.47 -1.93 -21.84
CA SER A 83 -17.51 -0.48 -22.04
C SER A 83 -18.87 -0.03 -22.57
N LYS A 84 -19.11 1.29 -22.58
CA LYS A 84 -20.33 1.87 -23.16
C LYS A 84 -20.53 1.49 -24.64
N ALA A 85 -19.44 1.27 -25.37
CA ALA A 85 -19.45 0.82 -26.77
C ALA A 85 -19.51 -0.71 -26.92
N GLY A 86 -19.77 -1.46 -25.85
CA GLY A 86 -19.88 -2.92 -25.88
C GLY A 86 -18.56 -3.69 -25.96
N LYS A 87 -17.42 -3.00 -26.07
CA LYS A 87 -16.08 -3.62 -26.15
C LYS A 87 -15.44 -3.82 -24.78
N ARG A 88 -14.41 -4.68 -24.70
CA ARG A 88 -13.52 -4.81 -23.53
C ARG A 88 -12.94 -3.46 -23.13
N VAL A 89 -12.85 -3.20 -21.82
CA VAL A 89 -12.17 -2.01 -21.30
C VAL A 89 -10.68 -2.10 -21.60
N SER A 90 -10.12 -1.09 -22.25
CA SER A 90 -8.69 -1.07 -22.60
C SER A 90 -7.81 -0.90 -21.35
N LYS A 91 -6.52 -1.26 -21.44
CA LYS A 91 -5.54 -1.04 -20.36
C LYS A 91 -5.59 0.39 -19.81
N LYS A 92 -5.59 1.38 -20.70
CA LYS A 92 -5.65 2.82 -20.34
C LYS A 92 -7.01 3.19 -19.74
N GLY A 93 -8.08 2.50 -20.13
CA GLY A 93 -9.40 2.63 -19.51
C GLY A 93 -9.41 2.15 -18.06
N VAL A 94 -8.79 0.99 -17.79
CA VAL A 94 -8.64 0.44 -16.44
C VAL A 94 -7.77 1.34 -15.56
N GLU A 95 -6.64 1.81 -16.08
CA GLU A 95 -5.77 2.78 -15.38
C GLU A 95 -6.53 4.05 -14.99
N ARG A 96 -7.26 4.65 -15.94
CA ARG A 96 -8.11 5.83 -15.67
C ARG A 96 -9.21 5.53 -14.67
N MET A 97 -9.78 4.32 -14.70
CA MET A 97 -10.81 3.92 -13.74
C MET A 97 -10.23 3.90 -12.32
N LEU A 98 -9.10 3.21 -12.11
CA LEU A 98 -8.49 3.06 -10.79
C LEU A 98 -7.94 4.36 -10.19
N GLN A 99 -7.60 5.35 -11.01
CA GLN A 99 -7.09 6.65 -10.56
C GLN A 99 -8.18 7.72 -10.37
N ASN A 100 -9.42 7.44 -10.79
CA ASN A 100 -10.45 8.47 -10.77
C ASN A 100 -11.07 8.60 -9.38
N THR A 101 -10.91 9.78 -8.77
CA THR A 101 -11.39 10.09 -7.42
C THR A 101 -12.91 10.10 -7.28
N ILE A 102 -13.63 10.16 -8.41
CA ILE A 102 -15.10 10.18 -8.41
C ILE A 102 -15.72 8.93 -7.77
N TYR A 103 -15.03 7.79 -7.83
CA TYR A 103 -15.57 6.52 -7.33
C TYR A 103 -15.74 6.50 -5.82
N TYR A 104 -14.97 7.29 -5.06
CA TYR A 104 -15.18 7.53 -3.62
C TYR A 104 -15.92 8.85 -3.32
N GLY A 105 -16.38 9.56 -4.36
CA GLY A 105 -17.23 10.74 -4.24
C GLY A 105 -16.52 12.09 -4.34
N LEU A 106 -15.28 12.16 -4.86
CA LEU A 106 -14.59 13.44 -5.04
C LEU A 106 -14.44 13.80 -6.53
N ILE A 107 -15.02 14.93 -6.94
CA ILE A 107 -14.83 15.50 -8.27
C ILE A 107 -13.57 16.35 -8.24
N LYS A 108 -12.55 15.93 -8.99
CA LYS A 108 -11.30 16.69 -9.15
C LYS A 108 -11.14 17.12 -10.61
N THR A 109 -11.21 18.43 -10.84
CA THR A 109 -10.94 19.05 -12.15
C THR A 109 -9.76 20.02 -12.02
N ARG A 110 -9.27 20.55 -13.14
CA ARG A 110 -8.20 21.55 -13.13
C ARG A 110 -8.61 22.86 -12.44
N SER A 111 -9.91 23.19 -12.43
CA SER A 111 -10.45 24.48 -11.98
C SER A 111 -11.12 24.44 -10.61
N ALA A 112 -11.58 23.27 -10.16
CA ALA A 112 -12.25 23.09 -8.88
C ALA A 112 -12.18 21.64 -8.39
N THR A 113 -12.25 21.48 -7.07
CA THR A 113 -12.40 20.18 -6.40
C THR A 113 -13.57 20.25 -5.44
N ASN A 114 -14.49 19.29 -5.49
CA ASN A 114 -15.66 19.26 -4.60
C ASN A 114 -16.23 17.85 -4.43
N GLN A 115 -17.03 17.65 -3.40
CA GLN A 115 -17.74 16.39 -3.14
C GLN A 115 -18.90 16.20 -4.13
N THR A 116 -19.17 14.95 -4.50
CA THR A 116 -20.26 14.57 -5.40
C THR A 116 -21.63 14.61 -4.70
N ASN A 117 -22.67 14.96 -5.44
CA ASN A 117 -24.06 14.95 -4.97
C ASN A 117 -24.74 13.59 -5.17
N PHE A 118 -24.00 12.59 -5.64
CA PHE A 118 -24.48 11.28 -6.03
C PHE A 118 -23.68 10.18 -5.32
N PRO A 119 -24.22 8.96 -5.20
CA PRO A 119 -23.59 7.88 -4.44
C PRO A 119 -22.21 7.50 -4.99
N SER A 120 -21.27 7.28 -4.07
CA SER A 120 -19.97 6.66 -4.37
C SER A 120 -20.12 5.15 -4.57
N ILE A 121 -19.25 4.57 -5.40
CA ILE A 121 -19.22 3.11 -5.67
C ILE A 121 -18.28 2.40 -4.68
N ILE A 122 -17.23 3.09 -4.22
CA ILE A 122 -16.22 2.56 -3.30
C ILE A 122 -16.00 3.49 -2.12
N THR A 123 -15.34 2.97 -1.07
CA THR A 123 -14.89 3.77 0.07
C THR A 123 -13.57 4.46 -0.23
N LYS A 124 -13.28 5.56 0.48
CA LYS A 124 -11.98 6.25 0.39
C LYS A 124 -10.81 5.32 0.74
N LYS A 125 -10.99 4.48 1.77
CA LYS A 125 -9.98 3.49 2.18
C LYS A 125 -9.58 2.56 1.03
N LEU A 126 -10.55 1.94 0.35
CA LEU A 126 -10.26 1.04 -0.77
C LEU A 126 -9.56 1.77 -1.92
N PHE A 127 -9.88 3.04 -2.16
CA PHE A 127 -9.19 3.86 -3.15
C PHE A 127 -7.73 4.13 -2.76
N ASP A 128 -7.51 4.51 -1.50
CA ASP A 128 -6.17 4.78 -0.95
C ASP A 128 -5.29 3.52 -1.04
N ASP A 129 -5.81 2.35 -0.64
CA ASP A 129 -5.14 1.04 -0.77
C ASP A 129 -4.70 0.78 -2.22
N VAL A 130 -5.57 1.06 -3.19
CA VAL A 130 -5.26 0.90 -4.62
C VAL A 130 -4.17 1.88 -5.08
N GLN A 131 -4.17 3.13 -4.61
CA GLN A 131 -3.12 4.08 -4.99
C GLN A 131 -1.74 3.66 -4.47
N GLU A 132 -1.67 3.07 -3.28
CA GLU A 132 -0.43 2.49 -2.75
C GLU A 132 0.09 1.36 -3.66
N ILE A 133 -0.78 0.43 -4.07
CA ILE A 133 -0.41 -0.63 -5.01
C ILE A 133 0.05 -0.05 -6.35
N ILE A 134 -0.61 0.99 -6.88
CA ILE A 134 -0.18 1.67 -8.12
C ILE A 134 1.23 2.26 -7.96
N ALA A 135 1.51 2.93 -6.84
CA ALA A 135 2.83 3.49 -6.55
C ALA A 135 3.91 2.39 -6.48
N GLN A 136 3.62 1.30 -5.79
CA GLN A 136 4.51 0.13 -5.69
C GLN A 136 4.74 -0.52 -7.06
N HIS A 137 3.72 -0.63 -7.90
CA HIS A 137 3.82 -1.13 -9.27
C HIS A 137 4.67 -0.21 -10.15
N ASN A 138 4.61 1.12 -10.00
CA ASN A 138 5.39 2.05 -10.82
C ASN A 138 6.88 2.07 -10.45
N HIS A 139 7.23 1.96 -9.16
CA HIS A 139 8.63 1.90 -8.72
C HIS A 139 9.35 0.63 -9.19
N TYR A 140 8.62 -0.49 -9.32
CA TYR A 140 9.18 -1.81 -9.63
C TYR A 140 8.52 -2.49 -10.83
N ALA A 141 8.00 -1.72 -11.79
CA ALA A 141 7.16 -2.24 -12.88
C ALA A 141 7.83 -3.38 -13.65
N ASP A 142 7.30 -4.60 -13.49
CA ASP A 142 7.61 -5.72 -14.37
C ASP A 142 6.70 -5.65 -15.60
N ARG A 143 7.29 -5.30 -16.74
CA ARG A 143 6.59 -5.29 -18.02
C ARG A 143 6.60 -6.75 -18.49
N SER A 144 5.53 -7.50 -18.20
CA SER A 144 5.37 -8.90 -18.59
C SER A 144 5.83 -9.12 -20.04
N ARG A 145 7.03 -9.69 -20.18
CA ARG A 145 7.67 -10.11 -21.43
C ARG A 145 7.67 -11.64 -21.44
N LYS A 146 7.79 -12.24 -22.62
CA LYS A 146 7.95 -13.71 -22.82
C LYS A 146 9.05 -14.33 -21.95
N HIS A 147 10.03 -13.52 -21.54
CA HIS A 147 11.08 -13.87 -20.60
C HIS A 147 11.05 -12.91 -19.40
N THR A 148 11.05 -13.49 -18.21
CA THR A 148 11.04 -12.78 -16.92
C THR A 148 12.46 -12.47 -16.46
N PHE A 149 12.70 -11.23 -16.04
CA PHE A 149 13.99 -10.78 -15.53
C PHE A 149 13.80 -10.24 -14.10
N PRO A 150 13.82 -11.10 -13.07
CA PRO A 150 13.42 -10.75 -11.69
C PRO A 150 14.24 -9.60 -11.09
N LEU A 151 15.46 -9.35 -11.58
CA LEU A 151 16.38 -8.34 -11.05
C LEU A 151 16.31 -7.01 -11.83
N THR A 152 15.47 -6.92 -12.86
CA THR A 152 15.25 -5.66 -13.59
C THR A 152 14.62 -4.63 -12.65
N GLY A 153 15.16 -3.41 -12.63
CA GLY A 153 14.73 -2.35 -11.72
C GLY A 153 15.51 -2.31 -10.40
N PHE A 154 16.21 -3.39 -10.04
CA PHE A 154 17.04 -3.45 -8.83
C PHE A 154 18.52 -3.14 -9.12
N MET A 155 19.01 -3.41 -10.33
CA MET A 155 20.44 -3.31 -10.63
C MET A 155 20.82 -2.02 -11.38
N ARG A 156 21.81 -1.30 -10.86
CA ARG A 156 22.38 -0.09 -11.47
C ARG A 156 23.87 -0.28 -11.76
N CYS A 157 24.33 0.32 -12.85
CA CYS A 157 25.73 0.33 -13.24
C CYS A 157 26.53 1.21 -12.27
N GLY A 158 27.58 0.67 -11.67
CA GLY A 158 28.47 1.43 -10.77
C GLY A 158 29.32 2.50 -11.46
N HIS A 159 29.40 2.51 -12.79
CA HIS A 159 30.13 3.52 -13.55
C HIS A 159 29.26 4.73 -13.93
N CYS A 160 28.07 4.50 -14.49
CA CYS A 160 27.23 5.59 -15.01
C CYS A 160 25.87 5.75 -14.31
N GLY A 161 25.54 4.88 -13.35
CA GLY A 161 24.26 4.88 -12.64
C GLY A 161 23.04 4.47 -13.50
N SER A 162 23.25 4.12 -14.77
CA SER A 162 22.18 3.60 -15.64
C SER A 162 21.66 2.25 -15.12
N MET A 163 20.39 1.97 -15.35
CA MET A 163 19.79 0.68 -15.00
C MET A 163 20.35 -0.44 -15.88
N LEU A 164 20.52 -1.63 -15.31
CA LEU A 164 20.79 -2.83 -16.11
C LEU A 164 19.49 -3.34 -16.73
N SER A 165 19.55 -3.73 -18.00
CA SER A 165 18.42 -4.26 -18.76
C SER A 165 18.64 -5.73 -19.09
N GLY A 166 17.57 -6.51 -19.05
CA GLY A 166 17.56 -7.91 -19.46
C GLY A 166 17.48 -8.07 -20.98
N GLN A 167 18.29 -8.95 -21.54
CA GLN A 167 18.28 -9.34 -22.95
C GLN A 167 18.39 -10.86 -23.09
N VAL A 168 17.79 -11.41 -24.15
CA VAL A 168 17.89 -12.83 -24.49
C VAL A 168 18.79 -12.99 -25.70
N LYS A 169 19.81 -13.84 -25.60
CA LYS A 169 20.71 -14.13 -26.71
C LYS A 169 20.99 -15.63 -26.75
N LYS A 170 20.70 -16.26 -27.90
CA LYS A 170 20.89 -17.71 -28.14
C LYS A 170 20.28 -18.59 -27.02
N GLY A 171 19.07 -18.27 -26.58
CA GLY A 171 18.39 -19.02 -25.51
C GLY A 171 18.82 -18.70 -24.08
N HIS A 172 19.89 -17.93 -23.88
CA HIS A 172 20.35 -17.53 -22.55
C HIS A 172 19.91 -16.10 -22.18
N LEU A 173 19.66 -15.90 -20.88
CA LEU A 173 19.28 -14.62 -20.29
C LEU A 173 20.53 -13.87 -19.82
N TYR A 174 20.64 -12.59 -20.21
CA TYR A 174 21.75 -11.71 -19.83
C TYR A 174 21.24 -10.40 -19.28
N TYR A 175 22.04 -9.77 -18.41
CA TYR A 175 21.89 -8.38 -18.02
C TYR A 175 23.07 -7.56 -18.55
N ASN A 176 22.78 -6.35 -19.02
CA ASN A 176 23.80 -5.41 -19.46
C ASN A 176 23.41 -3.96 -19.11
N CYS A 177 24.42 -3.08 -19.04
CA CYS A 177 24.17 -1.66 -18.85
C CYS A 177 23.32 -1.10 -20.01
N SER A 178 22.28 -0.34 -19.69
CA SER A 178 21.44 0.31 -20.72
C SER A 178 22.09 1.53 -21.37
N HIS A 179 23.18 2.06 -20.79
CA HIS A 179 23.89 3.26 -21.26
C HIS A 179 23.01 4.50 -21.41
N MET A 180 21.84 4.55 -20.75
CA MET A 180 20.89 5.67 -20.91
C MET A 180 21.40 6.97 -20.31
N ARG A 181 22.16 6.93 -19.21
CA ARG A 181 22.75 8.12 -18.59
C ARG A 181 24.07 8.54 -19.23
N ASP A 182 24.85 7.57 -19.70
CA ASP A 182 26.11 7.82 -20.39
C ASP A 182 26.35 6.77 -21.48
N LYS A 183 26.37 7.24 -22.74
CA LYS A 183 26.63 6.43 -23.94
C LYS A 183 28.08 5.93 -24.03
N LYS A 184 29.02 6.62 -23.36
CA LYS A 184 30.45 6.28 -23.34
C LYS A 184 30.84 5.40 -22.17
N CYS A 185 29.88 4.97 -21.34
CA CYS A 185 30.17 4.15 -20.17
C CYS A 185 31.00 2.90 -20.55
N PRO A 186 32.11 2.62 -19.84
CA PRO A 186 33.02 1.52 -20.17
C PRO A 186 32.46 0.14 -19.84
N GLU A 187 31.42 0.08 -19.00
CA GLU A 187 30.76 -1.17 -18.60
C GLU A 187 29.89 -1.71 -19.75
N ARG A 188 30.49 -2.51 -20.62
CA ARG A 188 29.84 -3.13 -21.80
C ARG A 188 29.66 -4.64 -21.67
N LYS A 189 30.08 -5.23 -20.54
CA LYS A 189 30.01 -6.68 -20.35
C LYS A 189 28.56 -7.10 -20.17
N TYR A 190 28.24 -8.25 -20.76
CA TYR A 190 26.98 -8.95 -20.54
C TYR A 190 27.20 -9.98 -19.45
N THR A 191 26.40 -9.93 -18.40
CA THR A 191 26.46 -10.92 -17.32
C THR A 191 25.31 -11.89 -17.46
N ARG A 192 25.58 -13.19 -17.37
CA ARG A 192 24.54 -14.23 -17.38
C ARG A 192 23.63 -14.04 -16.18
N ALA A 193 22.32 -14.21 -16.37
CA ALA A 193 21.34 -14.08 -15.30
C ALA A 193 21.59 -15.08 -14.16
N GLU A 194 22.01 -16.31 -14.49
CA GLU A 194 22.36 -17.37 -13.52
C GLU A 194 23.45 -16.90 -12.53
N LEU A 195 24.55 -16.34 -13.03
CA LEU A 195 25.65 -15.82 -12.20
C LEU A 195 25.23 -14.64 -11.30
N ILE A 196 24.24 -13.86 -11.74
CA ILE A 196 23.68 -12.79 -10.92
C ILE A 196 22.81 -13.40 -9.82
N GLU A 197 21.95 -14.38 -10.17
CA GLU A 197 21.08 -15.04 -9.20
C GLU A 197 21.87 -15.80 -8.14
N GLU A 198 22.97 -16.48 -8.50
CA GLU A 198 23.89 -17.11 -7.55
C GLU A 198 24.47 -16.12 -6.54
N GLN A 199 24.90 -14.94 -7.02
CA GLN A 199 25.38 -13.86 -6.13
C GLN A 199 24.27 -13.38 -5.19
N VAL A 200 23.04 -13.22 -5.68
CA VAL A 200 21.90 -12.82 -4.84
C VAL A 200 21.58 -13.87 -3.78
N ILE A 201 21.53 -15.15 -4.15
CA ILE A 201 21.32 -16.25 -3.20
C ILE A 201 22.41 -16.23 -2.13
N SER A 202 23.68 -16.04 -2.53
CA SER A 202 24.79 -15.91 -1.59
C SER A 202 24.64 -14.72 -0.65
N TYR A 203 24.11 -13.57 -1.09
CA TYR A 203 23.84 -12.47 -0.16
C TYR A 203 22.69 -12.79 0.79
N LEU A 204 21.61 -13.39 0.28
CA LEU A 204 20.44 -13.76 1.08
C LEU A 204 20.74 -14.85 2.11
N SER A 205 21.72 -15.74 1.87
CA SER A 205 22.12 -16.74 2.87
C SER A 205 22.76 -16.11 4.11
N HIS A 206 23.26 -14.89 3.99
CA HIS A 206 23.79 -14.13 5.11
C HIS A 206 22.72 -13.27 5.79
N VAL A 207 21.44 -13.32 5.39
CA VAL A 207 20.35 -12.50 5.97
C VAL A 207 19.78 -13.13 7.27
N GLN A 208 20.56 -13.95 7.96
CA GLN A 208 20.13 -14.68 9.15
C GLN A 208 20.23 -13.84 10.43
N LEU A 209 19.25 -13.93 11.32
CA LEU A 209 19.37 -13.28 12.63
C LEU A 209 20.39 -14.05 13.49
N PRO A 210 21.33 -13.36 14.19
CA PRO A 210 22.17 -14.02 15.17
C PRO A 210 21.31 -14.77 16.20
N SER A 211 21.67 -16.03 16.50
CA SER A 211 20.87 -16.91 17.37
C SER A 211 20.52 -16.28 18.72
N LYS A 212 21.46 -15.55 19.33
CA LYS A 212 21.25 -14.79 20.57
C LYS A 212 20.20 -13.68 20.42
N PHE A 213 20.21 -12.97 19.30
CA PHE A 213 19.26 -11.90 19.03
C PHE A 213 17.86 -12.48 18.77
N LYS A 214 17.78 -13.63 18.08
CA LYS A 214 16.54 -14.37 17.90
C LYS A 214 15.89 -14.76 19.22
N THR A 215 16.65 -15.33 20.17
CA THR A 215 16.11 -15.67 21.50
C THR A 215 15.59 -14.46 22.26
N VAL A 216 16.27 -13.32 22.17
CA VAL A 216 15.82 -12.07 22.81
C VAL A 216 14.55 -11.54 22.14
N LEU A 217 14.49 -11.55 20.81
CA LEU A 217 13.29 -11.16 20.07
C LEU A 217 12.12 -12.09 20.39
N ASP A 218 12.31 -13.41 20.36
CA ASP A 218 11.26 -14.38 20.68
C ASP A 218 10.69 -14.13 22.09
N ALA A 219 11.55 -13.94 23.09
CA ALA A 219 11.13 -13.63 24.46
C ALA A 219 10.41 -12.28 24.56
N TYR A 220 10.92 -11.25 23.89
CA TYR A 220 10.31 -9.92 23.83
C TYR A 220 8.92 -10.02 23.19
N PHE A 221 8.80 -10.65 22.03
CA PHE A 221 7.54 -10.78 21.31
C PHE A 221 6.52 -11.64 22.05
N GLN A 222 6.94 -12.72 22.70
CA GLN A 222 6.03 -13.50 23.56
C GLN A 222 5.47 -12.65 24.69
N HIS A 223 6.31 -11.83 25.35
CA HIS A 223 5.86 -10.92 26.40
C HIS A 223 4.85 -9.88 25.89
N PHE A 224 5.16 -9.20 24.78
CA PHE A 224 4.27 -8.19 24.20
C PHE A 224 2.99 -8.78 23.61
N ALA A 225 3.07 -9.97 23.01
CA ALA A 225 1.90 -10.70 22.55
C ALA A 225 0.98 -11.04 23.71
N GLN A 226 1.55 -11.52 24.83
CA GLN A 226 0.77 -11.86 26.01
C GLN A 226 0.16 -10.62 26.69
N GLU A 227 0.89 -9.51 26.78
CA GLU A 227 0.35 -8.23 27.26
C GLU A 227 -0.78 -7.72 26.36
N ARG A 228 -0.61 -7.76 25.04
CA ARG A 228 -1.67 -7.37 24.09
C ARG A 228 -2.90 -8.24 24.20
N LEU A 229 -2.74 -9.57 24.21
CA LEU A 229 -3.86 -10.50 24.38
C LEU A 229 -4.61 -10.21 25.69
N THR A 230 -3.87 -9.91 26.76
CA THR A 230 -4.46 -9.56 28.06
C THR A 230 -5.24 -8.24 28.00
N GLN A 231 -4.74 -7.23 27.30
CA GLN A 231 -5.43 -5.94 27.12
C GLN A 231 -6.67 -6.08 26.24
N GLU A 232 -6.56 -6.78 25.12
CA GLU A 232 -7.67 -7.06 24.21
C GLU A 232 -8.75 -7.89 24.90
N ASP A 233 -8.37 -8.84 25.78
CA ASP A 233 -9.33 -9.57 26.61
C ASP A 233 -10.05 -8.69 27.64
N LYS A 234 -9.34 -7.74 28.26
CA LYS A 234 -9.96 -6.77 29.18
C LYS A 234 -10.95 -5.88 28.44
N GLU A 235 -10.57 -5.37 27.28
CA GLU A 235 -11.42 -4.53 26.44
C GLU A 235 -12.64 -5.30 25.95
N ARG A 236 -12.46 -6.54 25.47
CA ARG A 236 -13.55 -7.44 25.07
C ARG A 236 -14.52 -7.71 26.22
N LYS A 237 -14.01 -7.95 27.44
CA LYS A 237 -14.85 -8.12 28.63
C LYS A 237 -15.64 -6.86 28.97
N SER A 238 -15.00 -5.69 28.92
CA SER A 238 -15.67 -4.40 29.13
C SER A 238 -16.81 -4.19 28.14
N LEU A 239 -16.52 -4.34 26.84
CA LEU A 239 -17.53 -4.16 25.78
C LEU A 239 -18.69 -5.16 25.90
N LYS A 240 -18.42 -6.42 26.28
CA LYS A 240 -19.49 -7.40 26.57
C LYS A 240 -20.36 -6.96 27.74
N HIS A 241 -19.78 -6.43 28.81
CA HIS A 241 -20.56 -5.91 29.94
C HIS A 241 -21.39 -4.69 29.54
N ASP A 242 -20.84 -3.74 28.78
CA ASP A 242 -21.56 -2.57 28.29
C ASP A 242 -22.73 -2.97 27.36
N LEU A 243 -22.52 -3.97 26.51
CA LEU A 243 -23.56 -4.50 25.64
C LEU A 243 -24.70 -5.16 26.42
N ILE A 244 -24.40 -5.90 27.49
CA ILE A 244 -25.42 -6.44 28.40
C ILE A 244 -26.19 -5.30 29.09
N ARG A 245 -25.50 -4.24 29.52
CA ARG A 245 -26.11 -3.06 30.13
C ARG A 245 -27.10 -2.39 29.18
N VAL A 246 -26.69 -2.08 27.95
CA VAL A 246 -27.55 -1.45 26.93
C VAL A 246 -28.73 -2.35 26.59
N GLN A 247 -28.53 -3.66 26.45
CA GLN A 247 -29.63 -4.60 26.25
C GLN A 247 -30.64 -4.61 27.39
N GLN A 248 -30.18 -4.48 28.64
CA GLN A 248 -31.07 -4.37 29.79
C GLN A 248 -31.84 -3.04 29.77
N GLN A 249 -31.20 -1.92 29.41
CA GLN A 249 -31.87 -0.63 29.25
C GLN A 249 -32.96 -0.69 28.17
N ILE A 250 -32.69 -1.33 27.04
CA ILE A 250 -33.69 -1.57 25.97
C ILE A 250 -34.87 -2.41 26.50
N ARG A 251 -34.62 -3.45 27.31
CA ARG A 251 -35.71 -4.24 27.92
C ARG A 251 -36.53 -3.39 28.89
N ASN A 252 -35.88 -2.59 29.72
CA ASN A 252 -36.54 -1.76 30.73
C ASN A 252 -37.45 -0.72 30.06
N ILE A 253 -36.97 -0.02 29.03
CA ILE A 253 -37.77 1.02 28.38
C ILE A 253 -39.00 0.45 27.65
N VAL A 254 -38.91 -0.78 27.13
CA VAL A 254 -40.07 -1.50 26.58
C VAL A 254 -41.10 -1.81 27.66
N VAL A 255 -40.66 -2.21 28.86
CA VAL A 255 -41.54 -2.42 30.02
C VAL A 255 -42.16 -1.10 30.51
N ASP A 256 -41.39 -0.02 30.55
CA ASP A 256 -41.91 1.30 30.98
C ASP A 256 -42.96 1.83 30.00
N ARG A 257 -42.75 1.59 28.69
CA ARG A 257 -43.75 1.91 27.66
C ARG A 257 -45.03 1.07 27.81
N SER A 258 -44.91 -0.22 28.12
CA SER A 258 -46.09 -1.09 28.31
C SER A 258 -46.92 -0.69 29.53
N LYS A 259 -46.26 -0.17 30.57
CA LYS A 259 -46.90 0.43 31.76
C LYS A 259 -47.40 1.87 31.53
N ARG A 260 -47.21 2.43 30.32
CA ARG A 260 -47.54 3.82 29.96
C ARG A 260 -46.85 4.89 30.83
N ILE A 261 -45.68 4.56 31.40
CA ILE A 261 -44.86 5.49 32.19
C ILE A 261 -44.22 6.56 31.27
N ILE A 262 -43.94 6.19 30.01
CA ILE A 262 -43.36 7.05 28.99
C ILE A 262 -44.28 7.14 27.75
N ASP A 263 -44.28 8.31 27.11
CA ASP A 263 -45.00 8.53 25.85
C ASP A 263 -44.30 7.87 24.65
N ALA A 264 -44.97 7.88 23.49
CA ALA A 264 -44.46 7.24 22.29
C ALA A 264 -43.25 7.97 21.68
N GLU A 265 -43.21 9.31 21.76
CA GLU A 265 -42.15 10.11 21.14
C GLU A 265 -40.84 9.99 21.91
N VAL A 266 -40.90 10.02 23.24
CA VAL A 266 -39.77 9.80 24.16
C VAL A 266 -39.26 8.37 24.04
N PHE A 267 -40.16 7.39 23.94
CA PHE A 267 -39.77 5.99 23.70
C PHE A 267 -38.96 5.82 22.42
N ILE A 268 -39.44 6.38 21.29
CA ILE A 268 -38.76 6.25 19.99
C ILE A 268 -37.37 6.89 20.04
N LYS A 269 -37.22 8.06 20.65
CA LYS A 269 -35.93 8.75 20.75
C LYS A 269 -34.91 7.94 21.55
N ILE A 270 -35.27 7.49 22.75
CA ILE A 270 -34.35 6.72 23.60
C ILE A 270 -34.07 5.34 22.99
N GLN A 271 -35.06 4.72 22.34
CA GLN A 271 -34.87 3.45 21.63
C GLN A 271 -33.84 3.60 20.50
N ASP A 272 -33.91 4.65 19.69
CA ASP A 272 -32.97 4.91 18.60
C ASP A 272 -31.54 5.13 19.13
N GLU A 273 -31.38 5.89 20.22
CA GLU A 273 -30.08 6.10 20.87
C GLU A 273 -29.46 4.80 21.39
N LEU A 274 -30.24 4.00 22.14
CA LEU A 274 -29.77 2.72 22.68
C LEU A 274 -29.48 1.69 21.60
N LEU A 275 -30.24 1.70 20.49
CA LEU A 275 -29.98 0.81 19.35
C LEU A 275 -28.67 1.19 18.63
N LYS A 276 -28.38 2.48 18.45
CA LYS A 276 -27.10 2.94 17.91
C LYS A 276 -25.92 2.59 18.81
N GLU A 277 -26.07 2.76 20.12
CA GLU A 277 -25.04 2.39 21.10
C GLU A 277 -24.78 0.88 21.08
N LYS A 278 -25.84 0.07 20.99
CA LYS A 278 -25.73 -1.39 20.81
C LYS A 278 -24.98 -1.75 19.53
N GLU A 279 -25.33 -1.15 18.39
CA GLU A 279 -24.67 -1.42 17.11
C GLU A 279 -23.18 -1.05 17.15
N MET A 280 -22.85 0.12 17.73
CA MET A 280 -21.46 0.55 17.94
C MET A 280 -20.65 -0.47 18.75
N TYR A 281 -21.19 -0.96 19.87
CA TYR A 281 -20.50 -1.99 20.68
C TYR A 281 -20.37 -3.33 19.96
N GLN A 282 -21.37 -3.74 19.16
CA GLN A 282 -21.32 -4.96 18.36
C GLN A 282 -20.23 -4.87 17.28
N ASP A 283 -20.15 -3.75 16.58
CA ASP A 283 -19.14 -3.51 15.54
C ASP A 283 -17.71 -3.49 16.12
N HIS A 284 -17.52 -2.81 17.26
CA HIS A 284 -16.23 -2.81 17.96
C HIS A 284 -15.80 -4.22 18.39
N LEU A 285 -16.75 -5.04 18.87
CA LEU A 285 -16.46 -6.43 19.26
C LEU A 285 -16.02 -7.26 18.05
N ALA A 286 -16.75 -7.15 16.92
CA ALA A 286 -16.44 -7.86 15.68
C ALA A 286 -15.05 -7.48 15.13
N ILE A 287 -14.66 -6.21 15.26
CA ILE A 287 -13.34 -5.72 14.85
C ILE A 287 -12.23 -6.31 15.73
N LEU A 288 -12.44 -6.42 17.04
CA LEU A 288 -11.45 -6.97 17.97
C LEU A 288 -11.26 -8.48 17.79
N GLU A 289 -12.32 -9.22 17.47
CA GLU A 289 -12.26 -10.67 17.24
C GLU A 289 -11.50 -11.05 15.96
N GLY A 290 -11.28 -10.12 15.02
CA GLY A 290 -10.54 -10.36 13.78
C GLY A 290 -9.05 -9.99 13.76
N LYS A 291 -8.51 -9.38 14.84
CA LYS A 291 -7.19 -8.71 14.80
C LYS A 291 -6.03 -9.46 15.50
N SER A 292 -6.29 -10.34 16.47
CA SER A 292 -5.26 -10.79 17.41
C SER A 292 -4.29 -11.85 16.88
N ASP A 293 -4.71 -12.73 15.97
CA ASP A 293 -3.85 -13.82 15.45
C ASP A 293 -2.89 -13.38 14.33
N ILE A 294 -3.26 -12.35 13.58
CA ILE A 294 -2.55 -11.97 12.35
C ILE A 294 -1.15 -11.39 12.65
N PHE A 295 -0.98 -10.69 13.77
CA PHE A 295 0.29 -10.05 14.10
C PHE A 295 1.36 -11.07 14.52
N VAL A 296 1.01 -12.00 15.41
CA VAL A 296 1.93 -13.05 15.88
C VAL A 296 2.29 -14.00 14.75
N GLN A 297 1.31 -14.38 13.92
CA GLN A 297 1.55 -15.19 12.71
C GLN A 297 2.52 -14.49 11.76
N LYS A 298 2.26 -13.22 11.41
CA LYS A 298 3.16 -12.44 10.54
C LYS A 298 4.58 -12.29 11.07
N PHE A 299 4.73 -12.20 12.40
CA PHE A 299 6.04 -12.11 13.01
C PHE A 299 6.81 -13.44 12.92
N ASN A 300 6.15 -14.56 13.22
CA ASN A 300 6.75 -15.88 13.08
C ASN A 300 7.10 -16.18 11.60
N GLU A 301 6.23 -15.77 10.67
CA GLU A 301 6.51 -15.83 9.23
C GLU A 301 7.73 -14.98 8.85
N LEU A 302 7.92 -13.82 9.48
CA LEU A 302 9.08 -12.95 9.23
C LEU A 302 10.38 -13.56 9.78
N LEU A 303 10.34 -14.15 10.97
CA LEU A 303 11.49 -14.86 11.54
C LEU A 303 11.87 -16.08 10.71
N ASP A 304 10.90 -16.89 10.32
CA ASP A 304 11.13 -18.06 9.45
C ASP A 304 11.66 -17.64 8.07
N PHE A 305 11.14 -16.53 7.54
CA PHE A 305 11.66 -15.93 6.32
C PHE A 305 13.14 -15.53 6.44
N THR A 306 13.56 -14.89 7.54
CA THR A 306 14.98 -14.49 7.70
C THR A 306 15.93 -15.68 7.77
N ASP A 307 15.49 -16.83 8.28
CA ASP A 307 16.31 -18.04 8.37
C ASP A 307 16.48 -18.74 7.01
N HIS A 308 15.49 -18.60 6.13
CA HIS A 308 15.41 -19.35 4.87
C HIS A 308 15.30 -18.43 3.63
N ALA A 309 15.69 -17.16 3.73
CA ALA A 309 15.50 -16.16 2.68
C ALA A 309 16.10 -16.58 1.32
N ASP A 310 17.25 -17.26 1.36
CA ASP A 310 17.94 -17.84 0.21
C ASP A 310 17.14 -18.97 -0.44
N GLN A 311 16.63 -19.92 0.36
CA GLN A 311 15.84 -21.05 -0.12
C GLN A 311 14.48 -20.59 -0.67
N VAL A 312 13.85 -19.65 0.02
CA VAL A 312 12.61 -19.00 -0.40
C VAL A 312 12.84 -18.31 -1.74
N TYR A 313 13.94 -17.56 -1.91
CA TYR A 313 14.27 -16.92 -3.18
C TYR A 313 14.54 -17.95 -4.29
N ALA A 314 15.34 -18.99 -4.03
CA ALA A 314 15.74 -19.97 -5.03
C ALA A 314 14.56 -20.77 -5.60
N LYS A 315 13.63 -21.21 -4.74
CA LYS A 315 12.45 -22.01 -5.12
C LYS A 315 11.28 -21.16 -5.64
N SER A 316 11.37 -19.84 -5.52
CA SER A 316 10.29 -18.91 -5.84
C SER A 316 10.15 -18.62 -7.33
N GLY A 317 8.90 -18.40 -7.77
CA GLY A 317 8.60 -17.79 -9.06
C GLY A 317 9.06 -16.32 -9.13
N THR A 318 9.07 -15.73 -10.33
CA THR A 318 9.60 -14.37 -10.56
C THR A 318 8.97 -13.32 -9.65
N ASN A 319 7.65 -13.36 -9.45
CA ASN A 319 6.95 -12.38 -8.62
C ASN A 319 7.36 -12.51 -7.15
N GLN A 320 7.44 -13.73 -6.63
CA GLN A 320 7.89 -13.98 -5.25
C GLN A 320 9.37 -13.58 -5.07
N LYS A 321 10.26 -13.91 -6.02
CA LYS A 321 11.65 -13.45 -6.03
C LYS A 321 11.75 -11.92 -5.90
N ARG A 322 10.92 -11.18 -6.63
CA ARG A 322 10.86 -9.72 -6.54
C ARG A 322 10.37 -9.24 -5.19
N THR A 323 9.37 -9.89 -4.59
CA THR A 323 8.89 -9.55 -3.24
C THR A 323 9.98 -9.73 -2.20
N VAL A 324 10.70 -10.84 -2.24
CA VAL A 324 11.86 -11.11 -1.37
C VAL A 324 12.91 -10.00 -1.50
N LEU A 325 13.27 -9.65 -2.74
CA LEU A 325 14.22 -8.56 -3.00
C LEU A 325 13.74 -7.23 -2.43
N LYS A 326 12.46 -6.85 -2.61
CA LYS A 326 11.91 -5.60 -2.08
C LYS A 326 12.00 -5.49 -0.57
N LEU A 327 11.93 -6.61 0.13
CA LEU A 327 11.93 -6.64 1.58
C LEU A 327 13.34 -6.42 2.13
N CYS A 328 14.33 -7.09 1.54
CA CYS A 328 15.71 -7.07 2.03
C CYS A 328 16.58 -5.97 1.40
N ILE A 329 16.38 -5.65 0.12
CA ILE A 329 17.36 -4.95 -0.72
C ILE A 329 16.71 -3.80 -1.49
N GLU A 330 17.21 -2.58 -1.32
CA GLU A 330 16.77 -1.41 -2.11
C GLU A 330 17.24 -1.51 -3.56
N GLY A 331 18.43 -2.06 -3.78
CA GLY A 331 18.97 -2.32 -5.09
C GLY A 331 20.39 -2.88 -5.05
N PHE A 332 21.00 -3.00 -6.21
CA PHE A 332 22.39 -3.44 -6.37
C PHE A 332 23.15 -2.45 -7.23
N THR A 333 24.39 -2.21 -6.84
CA THR A 333 25.39 -1.63 -7.73
C THR A 333 26.17 -2.76 -8.41
N VAL A 334 26.29 -2.71 -9.73
CA VAL A 334 27.00 -3.71 -10.53
C VAL A 334 28.24 -3.10 -11.14
N ARG A 335 29.40 -3.72 -10.88
CA ARG A 335 30.69 -3.34 -11.47
C ARG A 335 31.47 -4.59 -11.82
N ASN A 336 31.96 -4.69 -13.06
CA ASN A 336 32.73 -5.84 -13.52
C ASN A 336 32.02 -7.19 -13.25
N GLN A 337 30.70 -7.26 -13.47
CA GLN A 337 29.85 -8.43 -13.23
C GLN A 337 29.66 -8.83 -11.75
N LYS A 338 30.22 -8.06 -10.80
CA LYS A 338 30.04 -8.26 -9.37
C LYS A 338 28.93 -7.38 -8.85
N LEU A 339 28.03 -7.97 -8.07
CA LEU A 339 26.96 -7.26 -7.37
C LEU A 339 27.49 -6.69 -6.06
N THR A 340 26.96 -5.55 -5.66
CA THR A 340 27.11 -4.99 -4.32
C THR A 340 25.73 -4.58 -3.86
N PRO A 341 25.15 -5.26 -2.86
CA PRO A 341 23.81 -4.94 -2.38
C PRO A 341 23.80 -3.58 -1.69
N ILE A 342 22.66 -2.91 -1.82
CA ILE A 342 22.26 -1.75 -1.04
C ILE A 342 21.08 -2.24 -0.21
N TRP A 343 21.33 -2.51 1.06
CA TRP A 343 20.32 -3.05 1.97
C TRP A 343 19.28 -1.99 2.29
N THR A 344 18.05 -2.43 2.59
CA THR A 344 17.08 -1.53 3.21
C THR A 344 17.55 -1.16 4.62
N PRO A 345 17.15 -0.01 5.20
CA PRO A 345 17.66 0.44 6.50
C PRO A 345 17.56 -0.59 7.62
N VAL A 346 16.50 -1.43 7.59
CA VAL A 346 16.30 -2.51 8.56
C VAL A 346 17.37 -3.59 8.41
N PHE A 347 17.64 -4.00 7.17
CA PHE A 347 18.62 -5.04 6.87
C PHE A 347 20.06 -4.53 6.94
N ASP A 348 20.30 -3.24 6.73
CA ASP A 348 21.61 -2.61 6.93
C ASP A 348 22.04 -2.73 8.41
N ILE A 349 21.12 -2.40 9.33
CA ILE A 349 21.31 -2.61 10.77
C ILE A 349 21.50 -4.09 11.09
N LEU A 350 20.72 -4.98 10.47
CA LEU A 350 20.85 -6.42 10.67
C LEU A 350 22.25 -6.93 10.27
N MET A 351 22.77 -6.48 9.12
CA MET A 351 24.11 -6.85 8.67
C MET A 351 25.19 -6.30 9.59
N ASP A 352 25.02 -5.07 10.11
CA ASP A 352 25.90 -4.50 11.14
C ASP A 352 25.84 -5.27 12.47
N LEU A 353 24.66 -5.78 12.86
CA LEU A 353 24.47 -6.60 14.06
C LEU A 353 25.15 -7.97 13.97
N GLN A 354 25.30 -8.52 12.76
CA GLN A 354 26.09 -9.74 12.57
C GLN A 354 27.59 -9.49 12.71
N LEU A 355 28.06 -8.31 12.29
CA LEU A 355 29.46 -7.91 12.37
C LEU A 355 29.87 -7.44 13.76
N SER A 356 28.93 -6.94 14.56
CA SER A 356 29.15 -6.51 15.94
C SER A 356 28.89 -7.65 16.92
N LYS A 357 29.83 -7.87 17.85
CA LYS A 357 29.64 -8.80 18.97
C LYS A 357 28.64 -8.16 19.96
N PHE A 358 27.35 -8.31 19.69
CA PHE A 358 26.30 -7.83 20.59
C PHE A 358 26.24 -8.71 21.84
N ASP A 359 26.55 -8.12 23.00
CA ASP A 359 26.26 -8.74 24.30
C ASP A 359 24.88 -8.28 24.77
N PRO A 360 23.93 -9.21 24.99
CA PRO A 360 22.60 -8.84 25.43
C PRO A 360 22.67 -8.16 26.81
N PRO A 361 21.82 -7.15 27.08
CA PRO A 361 21.72 -6.58 28.41
C PRO A 361 21.35 -7.69 29.39
N LYS A 362 22.19 -7.92 30.39
CA LYS A 362 21.91 -8.89 31.46
C LYS A 362 20.59 -8.49 32.11
N ALA A 363 19.65 -9.44 32.21
CA ALA A 363 18.40 -9.25 32.92
C ALA A 363 18.72 -8.85 34.37
N GLN A 364 18.65 -7.56 34.69
CA GLN A 364 18.72 -7.11 36.07
C GLN A 364 17.39 -7.46 36.72
N GLY A 365 17.45 -8.36 37.70
CA GLY A 365 16.36 -8.61 38.62
C GLY A 365 15.88 -7.31 39.25
N LYS A 366 14.58 -7.28 39.57
CA LYS A 366 13.83 -6.13 40.08
C LYS A 366 14.66 -5.27 41.05
N GLY A 367 14.91 -4.03 40.63
CA GLY A 367 15.37 -2.94 41.48
C GLY A 367 16.82 -2.50 41.25
N SER A 368 17.04 -1.57 40.33
CA SER A 368 17.79 -0.34 40.64
C SER A 368 17.66 0.68 39.51
N GLN A 369 17.52 1.94 39.91
CA GLN A 369 17.65 3.10 39.03
C GLN A 369 19.16 3.31 38.76
N THR A 370 19.62 3.32 37.51
CA THR A 370 20.51 4.35 36.91
C THR A 370 21.20 3.91 35.61
N ALA A 371 21.52 4.94 34.81
CA ALA A 371 22.47 5.02 33.70
C ALA A 371 21.97 4.60 32.30
N ALA A 372 21.28 5.54 31.67
CA ALA A 372 21.18 5.64 30.21
C ALA A 372 22.58 5.75 29.59
N LYS A 373 23.11 4.63 29.08
CA LYS A 373 24.22 4.67 28.12
C LYS A 373 23.65 4.94 26.73
N THR A 374 23.95 6.13 26.24
CA THR A 374 23.67 6.59 24.88
C THR A 374 24.26 5.61 23.88
N LEU A 375 23.42 4.80 23.22
CA LEU A 375 23.79 4.05 22.03
C LEU A 375 24.20 5.05 20.95
N ALA A 376 25.39 4.88 20.38
CA ALA A 376 25.86 5.71 19.28
C ALA A 376 24.87 5.63 18.12
N ALA A 377 24.46 6.78 17.58
CA ALA A 377 23.50 6.85 16.49
C ALA A 377 24.07 6.16 15.23
N PRO A 378 23.34 5.20 14.63
CA PRO A 378 23.75 4.62 13.35
C PRO A 378 23.68 5.70 12.26
N LYS A 379 24.77 5.82 11.48
CA LYS A 379 24.86 6.74 10.35
C LYS A 379 24.08 6.15 9.17
N VAL A 380 22.84 6.59 8.98
CA VAL A 380 22.02 6.18 7.82
C VAL A 380 22.38 7.08 6.62
N LEU A 381 22.82 6.48 5.52
CA LEU A 381 22.93 7.15 4.22
C LEU A 381 21.53 7.21 3.60
N ILE A 382 20.91 8.39 3.59
CA ILE A 382 19.60 8.62 2.98
C ILE A 382 19.78 9.31 1.63
N TRP A 383 19.09 8.83 0.59
CA TRP A 383 19.04 9.47 -0.72
C TRP A 383 17.91 10.50 -0.80
N THR A 384 18.22 11.74 -1.19
CA THR A 384 17.25 12.76 -1.60
C THR A 384 17.12 12.77 -3.12
N SER A 385 15.88 12.69 -3.61
CA SER A 385 15.57 12.78 -5.03
C SER A 385 15.71 14.22 -5.53
N GLY A 386 16.92 14.61 -5.93
CA GLY A 386 17.14 15.87 -6.64
C GLY A 386 18.56 16.38 -6.51
N GLY A 387 19.29 16.41 -7.63
CA GLY A 387 20.35 17.37 -7.94
C GLY A 387 21.53 17.52 -6.97
N VAL A 388 22.72 17.19 -7.49
CA VAL A 388 24.07 17.51 -6.98
C VAL A 388 24.56 16.59 -5.86
N LEU A 389 25.68 15.91 -6.14
CA LEU A 389 26.47 15.16 -5.17
C LEU A 389 26.97 16.12 -4.08
N GLY A 390 26.33 16.08 -2.91
CA GLY A 390 26.82 16.68 -1.69
C GLY A 390 26.86 15.62 -0.59
N TYR A 391 28.06 15.33 -0.06
CA TYR A 391 28.21 14.54 1.16
C TYR A 391 27.73 15.39 2.34
N GLY A 392 26.50 15.14 2.80
CA GLY A 392 25.93 15.82 3.97
C GLY A 392 25.42 14.81 4.99
N THR A 393 26.04 14.79 6.16
CA THR A 393 25.57 14.05 7.34
C THR A 393 24.43 14.82 8.02
N ARG A 394 23.28 14.19 8.28
CA ARG A 394 22.23 14.74 9.17
C ARG A 394 22.06 13.87 10.40
N ASP A 395 22.06 14.51 11.57
CA ASP A 395 21.80 13.91 12.87
C ASP A 395 20.29 13.70 13.06
N ILE A 396 19.88 12.50 13.48
CA ILE A 396 18.47 12.06 13.54
C ILE A 396 17.65 12.86 14.59
N ARG A 397 18.31 13.60 15.49
CA ARG A 397 17.62 14.40 16.52
C ARG A 397 16.87 15.63 16.00
N GLN A 398 17.02 16.00 14.72
CA GLN A 398 16.35 17.18 14.15
C GLN A 398 14.98 16.90 13.47
N CYS A 399 14.53 15.65 13.40
CA CYS A 399 13.17 15.36 12.90
C CYS A 399 12.14 15.44 14.03
N LYS A 400 11.80 16.67 14.47
CA LYS A 400 10.53 16.93 15.13
C LYS A 400 9.51 17.36 14.07
N GLY A 401 8.45 16.57 13.93
CA GLY A 401 7.25 16.90 13.16
C GLY A 401 7.14 16.13 11.85
N PHE A 402 6.47 14.98 11.89
CA PHE A 402 5.31 14.67 11.06
C PHE A 402 4.56 13.47 11.66
#